data_AF-A0AAU6D3I1-F1
#
_entry.id   AF-A0AAU6D3I1-F1
#
_cell.length_a   1.000
_cell.length_b   1.000
_cell.length_c   1.000
_cell.angle_alpha   90.00
_cell.angle_beta   90.00
_cell.angle_gamma   90.00
#
_symmetry.space_group_name_H-M   'P 1'
#
loop_
_entity.id
_entity.type
_entity.pdbx_description
1 polymer ?
#
loop_
_entity_poly.entity_id
_entity_poly.type
_entity_poly.pdbx_seq_one_letter_code
_entity_poly.pdbx_strand_id
1 'polypeptide(L)' 'MAPRQVVAIGWVVGLLLVVYVFGFEVAIPAFFLVYFGVMRAWRTALISAVAMWAVTYGLFEMALGVPLPHGLL' A
#
# COMPACT_ATOMS: atom_id res chain seq x y z
N MET A 1 -2.32 23.20 12.53
CA MET A 1 -2.88 21.98 11.90
C MET A 1 -3.65 21.20 12.95
N ALA A 2 -4.81 20.64 12.60
CA ALA A 2 -5.51 19.74 13.50
C ALA A 2 -4.71 18.42 13.65
N PRO A 3 -4.70 17.77 14.83
CA PRO A 3 -3.92 16.54 15.06
C PRO A 3 -4.23 15.42 14.05
N ARG A 4 -5.49 15.32 13.61
CA ARG A 4 -5.91 14.39 12.54
C ARG A 4 -5.19 14.61 11.20
N GLN A 5 -4.83 15.85 10.87
CA GLN A 5 -4.13 16.16 9.63
C GLN A 5 -2.68 15.69 9.69
N VAL A 6 -2.03 15.86 10.84
CA VAL A 6 -0.65 15.40 11.05
C VAL A 6 -0.57 13.87 10.93
N VAL A 7 -1.54 13.15 11.50
CA VAL A 7 -1.63 11.69 11.35
C VAL A 7 -1.83 11.28 9.89
N ALA A 8 -2.72 11.95 9.16
CA ALA A 8 -2.94 11.67 7.74
C ALA A 8 -1.67 11.92 6.90
N ILE A 9 -0.95 13.01 7.17
CA ILE A 9 0.33 13.31 6.53
C ILE A 9 1.35 12.21 6.84
N GLY A 10 1.42 11.75 8.10
CA GLY A 10 2.30 10.64 8.49
C GLY A 10 2.03 9.36 7.69
N TRP A 11 0.76 8.99 7.49
CA TRP A 11 0.38 7.84 6.66
C TRP A 11 0.79 8.01 5.19
N VAL A 12 0.54 9.18 4.62
CA VAL A 12 0.90 9.46 3.22
C VAL A 12 2.41 9.43 3.04
N VAL A 13 3.17 10.12 3.88
CA VAL A 13 4.64 10.14 3.83
C VAL A 13 5.20 8.73 4.04
N GLY A 14 4.67 8.00 5.02
CA GLY A 14 5.07 6.61 5.27
C GLY A 14 4.82 5.72 4.06
N LEU A 15 3.65 5.79 3.43
CA LEU A 15 3.34 5.04 2.22
C LEU A 15 4.30 5.40 1.08
N LEU A 16 4.53 6.68 0.83
CA LEU A 16 5.43 7.13 -0.24
C LEU A 16 6.87 6.64 -0.03
N LEU A 17 7.35 6.64 1.22
CA LEU A 17 8.67 6.08 1.55
C LEU A 17 8.74 4.57 1.29
N VAL A 18 7.70 3.82 1.69
CA VAL A 18 7.67 2.37 1.45
C VAL A 18 7.57 2.07 -0.05
N VAL A 19 6.78 2.83 -0.81
CA VAL A 19 6.73 2.72 -2.28
C VAL A 19 8.09 3.03 -2.90
N TYR A 20 8.77 4.07 -2.43
CA TYR A 20 10.09 4.44 -2.92
C TYR A 20 11.13 3.35 -2.66
N VAL A 21 11.06 2.67 -1.51
CA VAL A 21 12.04 1.65 -1.12
C VAL A 21 11.71 0.28 -1.71
N PHE A 22 10.46 -0.17 -1.64
CA PHE A 22 10.04 -1.55 -1.94
C PHE A 22 9.15 -1.70 -3.18
N GLY A 23 8.82 -0.58 -3.84
CA GLY A 23 7.95 -0.60 -5.00
C GLY A 23 6.47 -0.68 -4.67
N PHE A 24 5.67 -0.51 -5.71
CA PHE A 24 4.22 -0.36 -5.62
C PHE A 24 3.53 -1.68 -5.26
N GLU A 25 4.01 -2.79 -5.83
CA GLU A 25 3.45 -4.14 -5.61
C GLU A 25 3.55 -4.61 -4.16
N VAL A 26 4.60 -4.21 -3.44
CA VAL A 26 4.81 -4.59 -2.03
C VAL A 26 4.22 -3.53 -1.10
N ALA A 27 4.45 -2.25 -1.38
CA ALA A 27 4.06 -1.17 -0.50
C ALA A 27 2.54 -1.07 -0.32
N ILE A 28 1.77 -1.27 -1.39
CA ILE A 28 0.32 -1.13 -1.33
C ILE A 28 -0.32 -2.23 -0.47
N PRO A 29 -0.07 -3.53 -0.68
CA PRO A 29 -0.59 -4.57 0.21
C PRO A 29 -0.13 -4.40 1.65
N ALA A 30 1.14 -4.04 1.87
CA ALA A 30 1.68 -3.78 3.20
C ALA A 30 0.95 -2.64 3.91
N PHE A 31 0.65 -1.55 3.21
CA PHE A 31 -0.13 -0.44 3.75
C PHE A 31 -1.51 -0.88 4.22
N PHE A 32 -2.22 -1.70 3.43
CA PHE A 32 -3.53 -2.23 3.82
C PHE A 32 -3.46 -3.13 5.06
N LEU A 33 -2.42 -3.96 5.16
CA LEU A 33 -2.18 -4.77 6.36
C LEU A 33 -1.96 -3.91 7.60
N VAL A 34 -1.09 -2.91 7.49
CA VAL A 34 -0.73 -2.04 8.63
C VAL A 34 -1.89 -1.13 9.02
N TYR A 35 -2.52 -0.45 8.06
CA TYR A 35 -3.60 0.50 8.32
C TYR A 35 -4.81 -0.16 8.98
N PHE A 36 -5.33 -1.25 8.40
CA PHE A 36 -6.46 -1.96 8.98
C PHE A 36 -6.07 -2.81 10.20
N GLY A 37 -4.81 -3.26 10.28
CA GLY A 37 -4.27 -3.92 11.47
C GLY A 37 -4.27 -2.99 12.70
N VAL A 38 -3.90 -1.72 12.54
CA VAL A 38 -4.01 -0.69 13.60
C VAL A 38 -5.45 -0.52 14.06
N MET A 39 -6.42 -0.63 13.14
CA MET A 39 -7.86 -0.61 13.46
C MET A 39 -8.40 -1.94 14.01
N ARG A 40 -7.54 -2.95 14.22
CA ARG A 40 -7.89 -4.32 14.61
C ARG A 40 -8.84 -5.02 13.64
N ALA A 41 -8.95 -4.55 12.40
CA ALA A 41 -9.82 -5.07 11.36
C ALA A 41 -9.09 -6.09 10.47
N TRP A 42 -8.51 -7.14 11.07
CA TRP A 42 -7.61 -8.08 10.39
C TRP A 42 -8.23 -8.80 9.18
N ARG A 43 -9.53 -9.11 9.23
CA ARG A 43 -10.22 -9.72 8.08
C ARG A 43 -10.21 -8.78 6.88
N THR A 44 -10.54 -7.50 7.10
CA THR A 44 -10.48 -6.45 6.07
C THR A 44 -9.04 -6.23 5.61
N ALA A 45 -8.08 -6.22 6.54
CA ALA A 45 -6.66 -6.06 6.24
C ALA A 45 -6.17 -7.11 5.23
N LEU A 46 -6.43 -8.39 5.51
CA LEU A 46 -6.02 -9.50 4.64
C LEU A 46 -6.74 -9.46 3.28
N ILE A 47 -8.06 -9.26 3.28
CA ILE A 47 -8.84 -9.20 2.04
C ILE A 47 -8.36 -8.05 1.16
N SER A 48 -8.20 -6.85 1.72
CA SER A 48 -7.75 -5.68 0.98
C SER A 48 -6.32 -5.84 0.49
N ALA A 49 -5.42 -6.41 1.28
CA ALA A 49 -4.04 -6.64 0.87
C ALA A 49 -3.93 -7.61 -0.31
N VAL A 50 -4.64 -8.74 -0.25
CA VAL A 50 -4.66 -9.73 -1.35
C VAL A 50 -5.32 -9.14 -2.60
N ALA A 51 -6.46 -8.45 -2.44
CA ALA A 51 -7.15 -7.82 -3.56
C ALA A 51 -6.27 -6.78 -4.25
N MET A 52 -5.59 -5.94 -3.48
CA MET A 52 -4.74 -4.90 -4.04
C MET A 52 -3.47 -5.46 -4.67
N TRP A 53 -2.88 -6.51 -4.10
CA TRP A 53 -1.76 -7.22 -4.74
C TRP A 53 -2.19 -7.79 -6.10
N ALA A 54 -3.36 -8.43 -6.17
CA ALA A 54 -3.89 -8.96 -7.43
C ALA A 54 -4.15 -7.86 -8.47
N VAL A 55 -4.57 -6.66 -8.03
CA VAL A 55 -4.76 -5.51 -8.92
C VAL A 55 -3.42 -4.94 -9.40
N THR A 56 -2.45 -4.71 -8.51
CA THR A 56 -1.18 -4.08 -8.89
C THR A 56 -0.30 -5.02 -9.72
N TYR A 57 -0.14 -6.26 -9.30
CA TYR A 57 0.69 -7.23 -10.01
C TYR A 57 -0.08 -7.88 -11.17
N GLY A 58 -1.22 -8.52 -10.87
CA GLY A 58 -1.96 -9.31 -11.86
C GLY A 58 -2.61 -8.46 -12.96
N LEU A 59 -3.30 -7.37 -12.59
CA LEU A 59 -3.98 -6.54 -13.58
C LEU A 59 -3.04 -5.52 -14.22
N PHE A 60 -2.37 -4.69 -13.42
CA PHE A 60 -1.61 -3.56 -13.97
C PHE A 60 -0.31 -4.00 -14.62
N GLU A 61 0.53 -4.74 -13.92
CA GLU A 61 1.82 -5.16 -14.47
C GLU A 61 1.65 -6.28 -15.51
N MET A 62 1.04 -7.41 -15.13
CA MET A 62 0.96 -8.58 -16.02
C MET A 62 -0.03 -8.39 -17.18
N ALA A 63 -1.26 -7.98 -16.91
CA ALA A 63 -2.31 -7.95 -17.95
C ALA A 63 -2.27 -6.68 -18.80
N LEU A 64 -1.94 -5.53 -18.20
CA LEU A 64 -1.93 -4.24 -18.89
C LEU A 64 -0.52 -3.75 -19.26
N GLY A 65 0.55 -4.37 -18.75
CA GLY A 65 1.93 -3.95 -19.03
C GLY A 65 2.26 -2.56 -18.51
N VAL A 66 1.54 -2.08 -17.48
CA VAL A 66 1.76 -0.76 -16.89
C VAL A 66 3.03 -0.80 -16.05
N PRO A 67 4.05 0.01 -16.37
CA PRO A 67 5.27 0.04 -15.58
C PRO A 67 4.99 0.72 -14.24
N LEU A 68 4.92 -0.08 -13.19
CA LEU A 68 4.80 0.41 -11.82
C LEU A 68 6.19 0.69 -11.22
N PRO A 69 6.29 1.61 -10.25
CA PRO A 69 7.55 1.79 -9.51
C PRO A 69 7.96 0.51 -8.80
N HIS A 70 9.15 -0.03 -9.09
CA HIS A 70 9.65 -1.27 -8.47
C HIS A 70 10.39 -1.00 -7.15
N GLY A 71 10.67 0.25 -6.82
CA GLY A 71 11.42 0.62 -5.63
C GLY A 71 12.93 0.58 -5.83
N LEU A 72 13.66 0.71 -4.72
CA LEU A 72 15.12 0.63 -4.68
C LEU A 72 15.63 -0.78 -4.37
N LEU A 73 14.82 -1.60 -3.68
CA LEU A 73 15.14 -2.94 -3.20
C LEU A 73 14.32 -4.01 -3.90
#